data_AF-A0A966SP85-F1
#
_entry.id   AF-A0A966SP85-F1
#
_cell.length_a   1.000
_cell.length_b   1.000
_cell.length_c   1.000
_cell.angle_alpha   90.00
_cell.angle_beta   90.00
_cell.angle_gamma   90.00
#
_symmetry.space_group_name_H-M   'P 1'
#
loop_
_entity.id
_entity.type
_entity.pdbx_description
1 polymer ?
#
loop_
_entity_poly.entity_id
_entity_poly.type
_entity_poly.pdbx_seq_one_letter_code
_entity_poly.pdbx_strand_id
1 'polypeptide(L)'
;TFSCTGTNLELRAEGAPTDFKELHLHLVGDAHIALRNIQVLKNGEGTNLLVNSTVRATNGSSASGWVAQGNHWASYVTNSELHLIADGHGDNRPNRAELDCPALTKGQRYEVRFEARWVSGTPRLIAQTWDHSIGDSFLIPPPPELGTPGRKNSGWFAAPPPQADQLRHSPAVPRSKDTVKVTVKITSTTKLPPGAVNLFHRPDSEAGNRPWQSKPMVDDGTDGDEIAGDGIYTATLSEYRANGQVAQFYVEASGADGVNTRIPRRGADWPAMFVVDDRAVPRDLRVARYIISAYDYGAIGNGNTPKYEFRFPRLSNHYFNCTYIHDEREVAYACEIRGAGSPWTRSGDLSRSKIKLPHDRAFRDHTKTTYDNDADGGARYHNRLTRYWLYLLGDTVNENEFVRYFVNAYGPLLREEVEPVGNEFLDRAWPRGRHGELYRIDDEWWFSDAWGQSSQDANWVYKGTDSSIRYRTEWMKRSNEAKDDFGPLIQLFKLISNDKTPRAQLEALLDPDSLAKMIAARGYTGDWDTFVMHRGKNAYLYQRPTDHRFQLLQWDSDL
;
A
#
# COMPACT_ATOMS: atom_id res chain seq x y z
N THR A 1 7.76 0.47 -28.88
CA THR A 1 8.03 -0.93 -28.50
C THR A 1 9.12 -0.95 -27.45
N PHE A 2 8.99 -1.80 -26.45
CA PHE A 2 9.96 -2.03 -25.39
C PHE A 2 10.39 -3.49 -25.43
N SER A 3 11.64 -3.78 -25.09
CA SER A 3 12.09 -5.15 -24.91
C SER A 3 13.31 -5.25 -24.01
N CYS A 4 13.51 -6.43 -23.44
CA CYS A 4 14.75 -6.85 -22.81
C CYS A 4 15.11 -8.26 -23.26
N THR A 5 16.39 -8.62 -23.13
CA THR A 5 16.89 -9.94 -23.54
C THR A 5 17.78 -10.49 -22.45
N GLY A 6 17.68 -11.79 -22.19
CA GLY A 6 18.52 -12.48 -21.23
C GLY A 6 18.60 -13.97 -21.51
N THR A 7 19.51 -14.64 -20.80
CA THR A 7 19.55 -16.10 -20.76
C THR A 7 18.69 -16.57 -19.60
N ASN A 8 17.76 -17.48 -19.84
CA ASN A 8 17.02 -18.13 -18.76
C ASN A 8 17.99 -19.02 -17.97
N LEU A 9 18.51 -18.52 -16.87
CA LEU A 9 19.51 -19.23 -16.08
C LEU A 9 18.87 -20.29 -15.18
N GLU A 10 17.57 -20.16 -14.91
CA GLU A 10 16.86 -20.99 -13.94
C GLU A 10 17.63 -20.99 -12.60
N LEU A 11 17.82 -19.78 -12.07
CA LEU A 11 18.60 -19.52 -10.86
C LEU A 11 17.99 -20.21 -9.64
N ARG A 12 16.68 -20.43 -9.69
CA ARG A 12 15.89 -21.18 -8.73
C ARG A 12 14.82 -21.97 -9.48
N ALA A 13 14.45 -23.11 -8.92
CA ALA A 13 13.29 -23.89 -9.34
C ALA A 13 12.58 -24.42 -8.09
N GLU A 14 11.26 -24.30 -8.04
CA GLU A 14 10.43 -24.74 -6.92
C GLU A 14 9.10 -25.23 -7.47
N GLY A 15 8.62 -26.38 -7.02
CA GLY A 15 7.36 -26.95 -7.53
C GLY A 15 7.44 -27.50 -8.96
N ALA A 16 6.30 -27.45 -9.66
CA ALA A 16 6.16 -27.83 -11.06
C ALA A 16 6.70 -26.73 -11.99
N PRO A 17 6.98 -27.01 -13.27
CA PRO A 17 7.41 -25.98 -14.22
C PRO A 17 6.48 -24.76 -14.33
N THR A 18 5.19 -24.90 -14.02
CA THR A 18 4.24 -23.78 -13.98
C THR A 18 4.50 -22.84 -12.80
N ASP A 19 5.04 -23.32 -11.67
CA ASP A 19 5.30 -22.55 -10.44
C ASP A 19 6.56 -21.67 -10.48
N PHE A 20 7.42 -21.83 -11.49
CA PHE A 20 8.70 -21.09 -11.55
C PHE A 20 9.11 -20.64 -12.95
N LYS A 21 8.38 -21.04 -14.00
CA LYS A 21 8.60 -20.55 -15.36
C LYS A 21 7.47 -19.60 -15.73
N GLU A 22 7.51 -18.41 -15.15
CA GLU A 22 6.49 -17.39 -15.33
C GLU A 22 7.11 -16.07 -15.79
N LEU A 23 6.30 -15.24 -16.44
CA LEU A 23 6.55 -13.83 -16.65
C LEU A 23 5.75 -13.02 -15.63
N HIS A 24 6.43 -12.16 -14.88
CA HIS A 24 5.85 -11.23 -13.91
C HIS A 24 5.93 -9.80 -14.43
N LEU A 25 4.83 -9.07 -14.30
CA LEU A 25 4.71 -7.65 -14.57
C LEU A 25 4.23 -6.93 -13.32
N HIS A 26 4.90 -5.87 -12.90
CA HIS A 26 4.38 -5.03 -11.82
C HIS A 26 4.79 -3.55 -11.97
N LEU A 27 4.02 -2.67 -11.34
CA LEU A 27 4.25 -1.23 -11.30
C LEU A 27 4.83 -0.81 -9.94
N VAL A 28 5.35 0.42 -9.85
CA VAL A 28 5.97 0.96 -8.63
C VAL A 28 5.18 2.19 -8.11
N GLY A 29 4.11 1.92 -7.37
CA GLY A 29 3.20 2.94 -6.83
C GLY A 29 1.85 2.99 -7.57
N ASP A 30 1.04 3.99 -7.25
CA ASP A 30 -0.25 4.19 -7.90
C ASP A 30 -0.03 4.48 -9.39
N ALA A 31 -0.49 3.58 -10.26
CA ALA A 31 -0.17 3.62 -11.67
C ALA A 31 -1.18 2.87 -12.53
N HIS A 32 -1.30 3.31 -13.79
CA HIS A 32 -2.04 2.61 -14.82
C HIS A 32 -1.24 2.66 -16.12
N ILE A 33 -0.81 1.49 -16.58
CA ILE A 33 -0.09 1.28 -17.84
C ILE A 33 -0.87 0.26 -18.66
N ALA A 34 -1.08 0.56 -19.92
CA ALA A 34 -1.74 -0.36 -20.84
C ALA A 34 -0.70 -1.01 -21.75
N LEU A 35 -0.72 -2.34 -21.85
CA LEU A 35 0.24 -3.16 -22.58
C LEU A 35 -0.46 -4.00 -23.64
N ARG A 36 0.14 -4.13 -24.81
CA ARG A 36 -0.32 -5.03 -25.88
C ARG A 36 0.85 -5.70 -26.57
N ASN A 37 0.57 -6.71 -27.38
CA ASN A 37 1.58 -7.48 -28.09
C ASN A 37 2.68 -8.02 -27.15
N ILE A 38 2.28 -8.52 -25.98
CA ILE A 38 3.20 -9.05 -24.97
C ILE A 38 3.69 -10.42 -25.41
N GLN A 39 5.00 -10.55 -25.58
CA GLN A 39 5.64 -11.74 -26.13
C GLN A 39 6.88 -12.15 -25.35
N VAL A 40 7.07 -13.47 -25.25
CA VAL A 40 8.36 -14.09 -24.89
C VAL A 40 8.81 -14.91 -26.09
N LEU A 41 9.93 -14.54 -26.71
CA LEU A 41 10.42 -15.14 -27.95
C LEU A 41 11.79 -15.77 -27.76
N LYS A 42 11.98 -17.00 -28.22
CA LYS A 42 13.29 -17.66 -28.17
C LYS A 42 14.22 -16.98 -29.18
N ASN A 43 15.37 -16.47 -28.71
CA ASN A 43 16.31 -15.68 -29.51
C ASN A 43 15.68 -14.47 -30.24
N GLY A 44 14.54 -13.95 -29.78
CA GLY A 44 13.84 -12.82 -30.42
C GLY A 44 13.06 -13.19 -31.69
N GLU A 45 12.93 -14.49 -31.99
CA GLU A 45 12.29 -15.00 -33.21
C GLU A 45 11.21 -16.05 -32.90
N GLY A 46 10.39 -16.36 -33.91
CA GLY A 46 9.42 -17.44 -33.86
C GLY A 46 8.12 -17.12 -33.11
N THR A 47 7.52 -18.17 -32.55
CA THR A 47 6.21 -18.10 -31.88
C THR A 47 6.32 -17.51 -30.49
N ASN A 48 5.31 -16.75 -30.07
CA ASN A 48 5.16 -16.32 -28.69
C ASN A 48 5.00 -17.52 -27.76
N LEU A 49 5.84 -17.61 -26.73
CA LEU A 49 5.79 -18.69 -25.73
C LEU A 49 4.71 -18.47 -24.67
N LEU A 50 4.17 -17.26 -24.55
CA LEU A 50 3.03 -16.98 -23.66
C LEU A 50 1.73 -17.49 -24.27
N VAL A 51 0.97 -18.22 -23.48
CA VAL A 51 -0.40 -18.67 -23.79
C VAL A 51 -1.37 -17.79 -23.00
N ASN A 52 -2.54 -17.48 -23.57
CA ASN A 52 -3.58 -16.66 -22.91
C ASN A 52 -3.16 -15.22 -22.53
N SER A 53 -2.16 -14.66 -23.23
CA SER A 53 -1.66 -13.30 -22.95
C SER A 53 -2.66 -12.17 -23.25
N THR A 54 -3.84 -12.49 -23.80
CA THR A 54 -4.91 -11.54 -24.16
C THR A 54 -6.17 -11.69 -23.31
N VAL A 55 -6.11 -12.39 -22.17
CA VAL A 55 -7.24 -12.55 -21.23
C VAL A 55 -6.78 -12.43 -19.78
N ARG A 56 -7.69 -12.06 -18.89
CA ARG A 56 -7.47 -11.99 -17.43
C ARG A 56 -8.07 -13.24 -16.77
N ALA A 57 -7.33 -13.87 -15.87
CA ALA A 57 -7.84 -14.95 -15.03
C ALA A 57 -8.78 -14.43 -13.93
N THR A 58 -9.84 -15.18 -13.63
CA THR A 58 -10.79 -14.89 -12.52
C THR A 58 -10.88 -16.02 -11.50
N ASN A 59 -10.08 -17.07 -11.69
CA ASN A 59 -10.07 -18.29 -10.87
C ASN A 59 -8.74 -18.49 -10.12
N GLY A 60 -7.85 -17.48 -10.14
CA GLY A 60 -6.53 -17.57 -9.53
C GLY A 60 -5.55 -18.48 -10.27
N SER A 61 -5.83 -18.86 -11.53
CA SER A 61 -4.96 -19.73 -12.33
C SER A 61 -4.57 -19.09 -13.66
N SER A 62 -3.27 -19.02 -13.87
CA SER A 62 -2.59 -18.52 -15.08
C SER A 62 -2.96 -19.31 -16.35
N ALA A 63 -3.37 -20.57 -16.20
CA ALA A 63 -3.92 -21.40 -17.27
C ALA A 63 -5.15 -20.78 -17.95
N SER A 64 -5.80 -19.79 -17.32
CA SER A 64 -6.94 -19.04 -17.88
C SER A 64 -6.62 -17.60 -18.28
N GLY A 65 -5.39 -17.12 -18.09
CA GLY A 65 -4.97 -15.75 -18.41
C GLY A 65 -4.13 -15.10 -17.33
N TRP A 66 -3.89 -13.80 -17.45
CA TRP A 66 -3.13 -13.03 -16.46
C TRP A 66 -3.76 -13.11 -15.07
N VAL A 67 -3.01 -13.59 -14.09
CA VAL A 67 -3.39 -13.57 -12.67
C VAL A 67 -2.89 -12.25 -12.08
N ALA A 68 -3.80 -11.31 -11.85
CA ALA A 68 -3.49 -10.01 -11.25
C ALA A 68 -4.07 -9.93 -9.84
N GLN A 69 -3.20 -9.81 -8.85
CA GLN A 69 -3.54 -9.95 -7.44
C GLN A 69 -2.94 -8.81 -6.60
N GLY A 70 -3.23 -8.84 -5.31
CA GLY A 70 -2.65 -7.90 -4.36
C GLY A 70 -3.05 -6.48 -4.70
N ASN A 71 -2.10 -5.56 -4.73
CA ASN A 71 -2.33 -4.19 -5.19
C ASN A 71 -2.51 -4.04 -6.72
N HIS A 72 -2.40 -5.12 -7.50
CA HIS A 72 -2.68 -5.14 -8.94
C HIS A 72 -4.06 -5.69 -9.30
N TRP A 73 -4.89 -6.00 -8.30
CA TRP A 73 -6.17 -6.69 -8.45
C TRP A 73 -7.16 -6.05 -9.45
N ALA A 74 -7.07 -4.72 -9.62
CA ALA A 74 -7.97 -3.95 -10.49
C ALA A 74 -7.62 -4.06 -11.98
N SER A 75 -6.52 -4.75 -12.32
CA SER A 75 -6.07 -4.93 -13.69
C SER A 75 -7.07 -5.75 -14.50
N TYR A 76 -7.25 -5.40 -15.77
CA TYR A 76 -8.17 -6.08 -16.69
C TYR A 76 -7.61 -6.15 -18.11
N VAL A 77 -8.22 -6.99 -18.94
CA VAL A 77 -7.90 -7.05 -20.37
C VAL A 77 -9.11 -6.61 -21.18
N THR A 78 -8.91 -5.68 -22.11
CA THR A 78 -9.93 -5.24 -23.07
C THR A 78 -9.28 -5.02 -24.43
N ASN A 79 -9.93 -5.40 -25.53
CA ASN A 79 -9.38 -5.25 -26.89
C ASN A 79 -7.93 -5.79 -27.04
N SER A 80 -7.63 -6.92 -26.40
CA SER A 80 -6.28 -7.53 -26.36
C SER A 80 -5.19 -6.65 -25.73
N GLU A 81 -5.57 -5.62 -24.98
CA GLU A 81 -4.69 -4.76 -24.19
C GLU A 81 -4.85 -5.09 -22.70
N LEU A 82 -3.75 -5.46 -22.04
CA LEU A 82 -3.68 -5.59 -20.59
C LEU A 82 -3.57 -4.20 -19.97
N HIS A 83 -4.62 -3.77 -19.29
CA HIS A 83 -4.61 -2.60 -18.44
C HIS A 83 -4.07 -3.02 -17.07
N LEU A 84 -2.76 -2.88 -16.89
CA LEU A 84 -2.09 -3.13 -15.62
C LEU A 84 -2.29 -1.91 -14.72
N ILE A 85 -2.98 -2.11 -13.61
CA ILE A 85 -3.35 -1.06 -12.66
C ILE A 85 -2.79 -1.46 -11.30
N ALA A 86 -2.11 -0.53 -10.64
CA ALA A 86 -1.61 -0.71 -9.28
C ALA A 86 -2.12 0.40 -8.36
N ASP A 87 -2.52 0.05 -7.14
CA ASP A 87 -2.84 0.97 -6.04
C ASP A 87 -1.73 1.04 -4.96
N GLY A 88 -0.50 0.71 -5.39
CA GLY A 88 0.69 0.80 -4.58
C GLY A 88 1.90 0.12 -5.23
N HIS A 89 2.94 -0.09 -4.43
CA HIS A 89 4.23 -0.63 -4.87
C HIS A 89 4.16 -2.15 -5.11
N GLY A 90 4.45 -2.60 -6.33
CA GLY A 90 4.50 -4.03 -6.66
C GLY A 90 5.67 -4.77 -6.03
N ASP A 91 5.55 -6.10 -5.95
CA ASP A 91 6.62 -7.01 -5.54
C ASP A 91 6.42 -8.40 -6.16
N ASN A 92 7.38 -9.30 -5.95
CA ASN A 92 7.34 -10.70 -6.41
C ASN A 92 6.50 -11.62 -5.48
N ARG A 93 5.75 -11.05 -4.53
CA ARG A 93 4.66 -11.73 -3.80
C ARG A 93 3.36 -11.51 -4.62
N PRO A 94 2.11 -11.54 -4.08
CA PRO A 94 0.92 -11.40 -4.94
C PRO A 94 0.74 -10.02 -5.57
N ASN A 95 1.68 -9.08 -5.44
CA ASN A 95 1.52 -7.68 -5.84
C ASN A 95 2.04 -7.44 -7.27
N ARG A 96 1.54 -8.26 -8.19
CA ARG A 96 1.97 -8.35 -9.60
C ARG A 96 0.83 -8.87 -10.48
N ALA A 97 1.03 -8.81 -11.79
CA ALA A 97 0.36 -9.67 -12.75
C ALA A 97 1.33 -10.75 -13.24
N GLU A 98 0.90 -12.01 -13.24
CA GLU A 98 1.71 -13.14 -13.72
C GLU A 98 1.03 -13.93 -14.83
N LEU A 99 1.86 -14.61 -15.61
CA LEU A 99 1.42 -15.56 -16.63
C LEU A 99 2.49 -16.64 -16.85
N ASP A 100 2.07 -17.89 -16.88
CA ASP A 100 2.94 -19.04 -17.11
C ASP A 100 3.60 -19.01 -18.49
N CYS A 101 4.84 -19.46 -18.51
CA CYS A 101 5.67 -19.62 -19.70
C CYS A 101 6.49 -20.93 -19.59
N PRO A 102 5.85 -22.12 -19.45
CA PRO A 102 6.53 -23.39 -19.13
C PRO A 102 7.50 -23.87 -20.23
N ALA A 103 7.40 -23.29 -21.43
CA ALA A 103 8.30 -23.53 -22.55
C ALA A 103 9.71 -22.91 -22.38
N LEU A 104 9.94 -22.10 -21.33
CA LEU A 104 11.28 -21.63 -20.99
C LEU A 104 12.22 -22.82 -20.70
N THR A 105 13.41 -22.77 -21.27
CA THR A 105 14.43 -23.81 -21.15
C THR A 105 15.70 -23.21 -20.58
N LYS A 106 16.31 -23.86 -19.59
CA LYS A 106 17.56 -23.41 -18.97
C LYS A 106 18.68 -23.24 -20.01
N GLY A 107 19.47 -22.18 -19.86
CA GLY A 107 20.62 -21.85 -20.70
C GLY A 107 20.26 -21.29 -22.08
N GLN A 108 18.98 -21.14 -22.42
CA GLN A 108 18.55 -20.54 -23.69
C GLN A 108 18.33 -19.04 -23.54
N ARG A 109 18.54 -18.30 -24.63
CA ARG A 109 18.33 -16.85 -24.68
C ARG A 109 16.91 -16.54 -25.16
N TYR A 110 16.28 -15.56 -24.51
CA TYR A 110 14.93 -15.11 -24.82
C TYR A 110 14.84 -13.59 -24.83
N GLU A 111 13.90 -13.07 -25.62
CA GLU A 111 13.49 -11.67 -25.60
C GLU A 111 12.08 -11.56 -25.02
N VAL A 112 11.90 -10.69 -24.04
CA VAL A 112 10.58 -10.20 -23.60
C VAL A 112 10.31 -8.92 -24.38
N ARG A 113 9.22 -8.86 -25.15
CA ARG A 113 8.87 -7.72 -26.01
C ARG A 113 7.41 -7.34 -25.81
N PHE A 114 7.12 -6.04 -25.79
CA PHE A 114 5.76 -5.53 -25.70
C PHE A 114 5.65 -4.09 -26.23
N GLU A 115 4.43 -3.65 -26.44
CA GLU A 115 4.09 -2.23 -26.59
C GLU A 115 3.38 -1.77 -25.32
N ALA A 116 3.69 -0.57 -24.85
CA ALA A 116 3.07 -0.02 -23.67
C ALA A 116 2.81 1.48 -23.83
N ARG A 117 1.74 1.95 -23.18
CA ARG A 117 1.41 3.37 -23.04
C ARG A 117 1.08 3.68 -21.60
N TRP A 118 1.52 4.85 -21.15
CA TRP A 118 1.12 5.41 -19.87
C TRP A 118 -0.33 5.87 -19.94
N VAL A 119 -1.10 5.64 -18.87
CA VAL A 119 -2.48 6.13 -18.72
C VAL A 119 -2.59 7.12 -17.56
N SER A 120 -2.06 6.76 -16.39
CA SER A 120 -2.03 7.62 -15.22
C SER A 120 -0.98 7.15 -14.19
N GLY A 121 -0.66 8.00 -13.22
CA GLY A 121 0.19 7.64 -12.07
C GLY A 121 1.68 7.50 -12.42
N THR A 122 2.39 6.60 -11.73
CA THR A 122 3.84 6.44 -11.94
C THR A 122 4.15 5.77 -13.29
N PRO A 123 5.19 6.21 -14.03
CA PRO A 123 5.47 5.75 -15.38
C PRO A 123 6.35 4.51 -15.48
N ARG A 124 6.51 3.75 -14.39
CA ARG A 124 7.56 2.75 -14.27
C ARG A 124 6.99 1.34 -14.19
N LEU A 125 7.36 0.51 -15.17
CA LEU A 125 6.99 -0.90 -15.30
C LEU A 125 8.21 -1.78 -15.07
N ILE A 126 8.05 -2.81 -14.25
CA ILE A 126 9.03 -3.90 -14.11
C ILE A 126 8.48 -5.12 -14.83
N ALA A 127 9.29 -5.72 -15.70
CA ALA A 127 8.98 -7.01 -16.32
C ALA A 127 10.14 -7.97 -16.10
N GLN A 128 9.86 -9.15 -15.56
CA GLN A 128 10.89 -10.12 -15.20
C GLN A 128 10.37 -11.55 -15.20
N THR A 129 11.25 -12.52 -15.38
CA THR A 129 10.94 -13.92 -15.05
C THR A 129 10.92 -14.12 -13.54
N TRP A 130 10.18 -15.12 -13.10
CA TRP A 130 10.07 -15.51 -11.68
C TRP A 130 11.42 -15.68 -10.98
N ASP A 131 12.43 -16.23 -11.68
CA ASP A 131 13.77 -16.47 -11.14
C ASP A 131 14.71 -15.25 -11.24
N HIS A 132 14.24 -14.12 -11.78
CA HIS A 132 15.00 -12.89 -12.02
C HIS A 132 16.16 -13.03 -13.04
N SER A 133 16.20 -14.08 -13.86
CA SER A 133 17.28 -14.25 -14.85
C SER A 133 17.10 -13.39 -16.10
N ILE A 134 15.85 -13.08 -16.47
CA ILE A 134 15.51 -12.21 -17.58
C ILE A 134 14.58 -11.12 -17.07
N GLY A 135 14.90 -9.86 -17.29
CA GLY A 135 14.02 -8.76 -16.93
C GLY A 135 14.67 -7.41 -17.09
N ASP A 136 13.85 -6.36 -17.03
CA ASP A 136 14.33 -4.98 -16.99
C ASP A 136 13.28 -4.03 -16.38
N SER A 137 13.70 -2.79 -16.18
CA SER A 137 12.93 -1.68 -15.67
C SER A 137 12.64 -0.66 -16.78
N PHE A 138 11.37 -0.52 -17.14
CA PHE A 138 10.93 0.27 -18.27
C PHE A 138 10.28 1.57 -17.83
N LEU A 139 10.87 2.70 -18.24
CA LEU A 139 10.22 4.00 -18.17
C LEU A 139 9.27 4.14 -19.35
N ILE A 140 7.97 4.08 -19.09
CA ILE A 140 6.92 4.29 -20.09
C ILE A 140 6.58 5.78 -20.11
N PRO A 141 7.03 6.54 -21.12
CA PRO A 141 6.99 7.99 -21.08
C PRO A 141 5.53 8.49 -21.08
N PRO A 142 5.16 9.36 -20.13
CA PRO A 142 3.93 10.11 -20.24
C PRO A 142 3.95 11.00 -21.50
N PRO A 143 2.80 11.26 -22.14
CA PRO A 143 2.71 12.24 -23.22
C PRO A 143 3.27 13.61 -22.81
N PRO A 144 3.90 14.36 -23.72
CA PRO A 144 4.49 15.67 -23.39
C PRO A 144 3.44 16.75 -23.08
N GLU A 145 2.20 16.59 -23.55
CA GLU A 145 1.12 17.57 -23.42
C GLU A 145 -0.02 17.04 -22.53
N LEU A 146 0.23 16.88 -21.23
CA LEU A 146 -0.80 16.43 -20.26
C LEU A 146 -1.73 17.54 -19.76
N GLY A 147 -1.49 18.79 -20.14
CA GLY A 147 -2.20 19.96 -19.64
C GLY A 147 -2.60 20.95 -20.72
N THR A 148 -3.32 21.98 -20.30
CA THR A 148 -3.80 23.08 -21.16
C THR A 148 -3.28 24.43 -20.66
N PRO A 149 -1.94 24.62 -20.50
CA PRO A 149 -1.40 25.88 -19.99
C PRO A 149 -1.81 27.06 -20.89
N GLY A 150 -2.35 28.12 -20.29
CA GLY A 150 -2.84 29.30 -21.01
C GLY A 150 -4.13 29.08 -21.82
N ARG A 151 -4.73 27.89 -21.76
CA ARG A 151 -6.05 27.56 -22.35
C ARG A 151 -7.02 27.10 -21.26
N LYS A 152 -8.29 26.99 -21.63
CA LYS A 152 -9.32 26.42 -20.77
C LYS A 152 -8.99 24.96 -20.43
N ASN A 153 -9.16 24.57 -19.16
CA ASN A 153 -8.92 23.20 -18.70
C ASN A 153 -9.77 22.21 -19.50
N SER A 154 -9.17 21.07 -19.91
CA SER A 154 -9.88 19.97 -20.55
C SER A 154 -10.99 19.38 -19.67
N GLY A 155 -10.92 19.55 -18.36
CA GLY A 155 -11.97 19.22 -17.38
C GLY A 155 -12.82 20.40 -16.91
N TRP A 156 -12.90 21.51 -17.64
CA TRP A 156 -13.73 22.65 -17.22
C TRP A 156 -15.23 22.33 -17.27
N PHE A 157 -15.95 22.78 -16.25
CA PHE A 157 -17.41 22.72 -16.16
C PHE A 157 -17.98 24.13 -16.02
N ALA A 158 -19.00 24.47 -16.83
CA ALA A 158 -19.64 25.79 -16.82
C ALA A 158 -20.39 26.06 -15.51
N ALA A 159 -21.10 25.03 -15.04
CA ALA A 159 -21.76 24.96 -13.76
C ALA A 159 -21.11 23.79 -12.99
N PRO A 160 -20.12 24.04 -12.12
CA PRO A 160 -19.50 22.98 -11.35
C PRO A 160 -20.53 22.35 -10.40
N PRO A 161 -20.43 21.04 -10.11
CA PRO A 161 -21.31 20.42 -9.13
C PRO A 161 -21.09 21.05 -7.74
N PRO A 162 -22.07 20.93 -6.83
CA PRO A 162 -21.92 21.43 -5.46
C PRO A 162 -20.68 20.84 -4.80
N GLN A 163 -19.92 21.65 -4.06
CA GLN A 163 -18.85 21.15 -3.22
C GLN A 163 -19.46 20.58 -1.94
N ALA A 164 -19.08 19.35 -1.60
CA ALA A 164 -19.41 18.73 -0.32
C ALA A 164 -18.14 18.57 0.51
N ASP A 165 -18.14 19.12 1.72
CA ASP A 165 -17.06 18.97 2.69
C ASP A 165 -17.61 18.88 4.12
N GLN A 166 -16.71 18.79 5.11
CA GLN A 166 -17.05 18.71 6.53
C GLN A 166 -18.09 17.63 6.89
N LEU A 167 -18.10 16.51 6.15
CA LEU A 167 -18.90 15.33 6.52
C LEU A 167 -18.55 14.94 7.95
N ARG A 168 -19.58 14.71 8.78
CA ARG A 168 -19.42 14.28 10.17
C ARG A 168 -20.62 13.45 10.59
N HIS A 169 -20.37 12.41 11.39
CA HIS A 169 -21.40 11.77 12.20
C HIS A 169 -21.18 12.05 13.69
N SER A 170 -22.24 12.04 14.48
CA SER A 170 -22.19 12.22 15.93
C SER A 170 -23.30 11.41 16.62
N PRO A 171 -23.04 10.78 17.79
CA PRO A 171 -21.73 10.66 18.47
C PRO A 171 -20.71 9.86 17.64
N ALA A 172 -19.42 10.09 17.85
CA ALA A 172 -18.35 9.42 17.09
C ALA A 172 -18.38 7.89 17.26
N VAL A 173 -18.74 7.41 18.45
CA VAL A 173 -19.02 6.00 18.71
C VAL A 173 -20.39 5.91 19.40
N PRO A 174 -21.47 5.66 18.65
CA PRO A 174 -22.82 5.55 19.20
C PRO A 174 -23.00 4.35 20.12
N ARG A 175 -23.82 4.51 21.16
CA ARG A 175 -24.35 3.42 21.99
C ARG A 175 -25.67 2.91 21.42
N SER A 176 -26.14 1.76 21.90
CA SER A 176 -27.38 1.10 21.44
C SER A 176 -28.67 1.92 21.66
N LYS A 177 -28.60 3.06 22.35
CA LYS A 177 -29.73 3.98 22.57
C LYS A 177 -29.59 5.31 21.81
N ASP A 178 -28.43 5.57 21.23
CA ASP A 178 -28.12 6.86 20.63
C ASP A 178 -28.67 6.95 19.21
N THR A 179 -29.27 8.08 18.86
CA THR A 179 -29.50 8.47 17.46
C THR A 179 -28.22 9.05 16.87
N VAL A 180 -27.90 8.67 15.64
CA VAL A 180 -26.73 9.19 14.94
C VAL A 180 -27.16 10.36 14.07
N LYS A 181 -26.59 11.55 14.31
CA LYS A 181 -26.75 12.73 13.47
C LYS A 181 -25.62 12.75 12.44
N VAL A 182 -25.96 12.91 11.16
CA VAL A 182 -25.00 13.08 10.06
C VAL A 182 -25.17 14.48 9.49
N THR A 183 -24.07 15.22 9.40
CA THR A 183 -24.02 16.58 8.86
C THR A 183 -23.01 16.66 7.72
N VAL A 184 -23.25 17.55 6.78
CA VAL A 184 -22.35 17.83 5.65
C VAL A 184 -22.51 19.29 5.25
N LYS A 185 -21.40 19.97 4.97
CA LYS A 185 -21.44 21.32 4.44
C LYS A 185 -21.48 21.27 2.92
N ILE A 186 -22.47 21.93 2.33
CA ILE A 186 -22.62 22.05 0.88
C ILE A 186 -22.45 23.51 0.47
N THR A 187 -21.50 23.76 -0.43
CA THR A 187 -21.31 25.07 -1.06
C THR A 187 -21.57 24.94 -2.56
N SER A 188 -22.38 25.83 -3.13
CA SER A 188 -22.74 25.79 -4.55
C SER A 188 -22.76 27.19 -5.16
N THR A 189 -22.35 27.32 -6.43
CA THR A 189 -22.42 28.57 -7.18
C THR A 189 -23.81 28.84 -7.75
N THR A 190 -24.65 27.81 -7.83
CA THR A 190 -26.05 27.87 -8.24
C THR A 190 -26.96 27.40 -7.11
N LYS A 191 -28.20 27.91 -7.06
CA LYS A 191 -29.21 27.42 -6.10
C LYS A 191 -29.44 25.93 -6.30
N LEU A 192 -29.40 25.16 -5.21
CA LEU A 192 -29.70 23.73 -5.24
C LEU A 192 -31.20 23.50 -5.44
N PRO A 193 -31.61 22.47 -6.20
CA PRO A 193 -33.02 22.07 -6.26
C PRO A 193 -33.49 21.53 -4.88
N PRO A 194 -34.80 21.61 -4.58
CA PRO A 194 -35.35 20.96 -3.38
C PRO A 194 -35.02 19.46 -3.36
N GLY A 195 -34.55 18.95 -2.22
CA GLY A 195 -34.16 17.53 -2.09
C GLY A 195 -32.84 17.15 -2.79
N ALA A 196 -32.00 18.13 -3.13
CA ALA A 196 -30.71 17.90 -3.80
C ALA A 196 -29.69 17.10 -2.99
N VAL A 197 -29.80 17.10 -1.66
CA VAL A 197 -28.81 16.50 -0.76
C VAL A 197 -29.41 15.30 -0.07
N ASN A 198 -28.81 14.13 -0.29
CA ASN A 198 -29.31 12.87 0.22
C ASN A 198 -28.20 12.10 0.93
N LEU A 199 -28.53 11.58 2.12
CA LEU A 199 -27.74 10.62 2.86
C LEU A 199 -28.09 9.21 2.37
N PHE A 200 -27.13 8.50 1.81
CA PHE A 200 -27.25 7.08 1.51
C PHE A 200 -26.65 6.27 2.66
N HIS A 201 -27.38 5.28 3.15
CA HIS A 201 -26.95 4.45 4.28
C HIS A 201 -27.38 3.00 4.15
N ARG A 202 -26.63 2.08 4.77
CA ARG A 202 -26.99 0.65 4.88
C ARG A 202 -26.30 0.01 6.09
N PRO A 203 -26.88 -1.06 6.67
CA PRO A 203 -26.14 -1.88 7.62
C PRO A 203 -25.06 -2.68 6.88
N ASP A 204 -23.92 -2.86 7.51
CA ASP A 204 -22.82 -3.67 6.99
C ASP A 204 -23.21 -5.16 6.82
N SER A 205 -22.49 -5.90 5.97
CA SER A 205 -22.68 -7.34 5.80
C SER A 205 -21.45 -8.05 5.23
N GLU A 206 -21.34 -9.34 5.51
CA GLU A 206 -20.26 -10.18 4.99
C GLU A 206 -20.25 -10.29 3.45
N ALA A 207 -21.39 -10.04 2.80
CA ALA A 207 -21.53 -10.07 1.34
C ALA A 207 -21.27 -8.71 0.67
N GLY A 208 -21.20 -7.62 1.44
CA GLY A 208 -20.91 -6.27 0.92
C GLY A 208 -21.96 -5.68 -0.03
N ASN A 209 -23.09 -6.34 -0.25
CA ASN A 209 -24.04 -6.05 -1.32
C ASN A 209 -25.46 -5.70 -0.84
N ARG A 210 -25.63 -5.37 0.45
CA ARG A 210 -26.93 -4.90 0.95
C ARG A 210 -27.34 -3.62 0.19
N PRO A 211 -28.63 -3.48 -0.16
CA PRO A 211 -29.11 -2.31 -0.89
C PRO A 211 -28.93 -1.04 -0.05
N TRP A 212 -28.59 0.05 -0.72
CA TRP A 212 -28.55 1.38 -0.11
C TRP A 212 -29.97 1.91 0.12
N GLN A 213 -30.21 2.48 1.29
CA GLN A 213 -31.36 3.30 1.60
C GLN A 213 -30.96 4.77 1.48
N SER A 214 -31.93 5.66 1.24
CA SER A 214 -31.68 7.11 1.13
C SER A 214 -32.59 7.90 2.05
N LYS A 215 -32.05 8.95 2.66
CA LYS A 215 -32.81 9.99 3.38
C LYS A 215 -32.47 11.37 2.85
N PRO A 216 -33.47 12.25 2.65
CA PRO A 216 -33.18 13.66 2.38
C PRO A 216 -32.47 14.28 3.59
N MET A 217 -31.54 15.19 3.32
CA MET A 217 -30.92 16.04 4.34
C MET A 217 -31.52 17.45 4.26
N VAL A 218 -31.69 18.11 5.41
CA VAL A 218 -32.33 19.44 5.53
C VAL A 218 -31.36 20.49 6.07
N ASP A 219 -31.60 21.75 5.71
CA ASP A 219 -30.86 22.98 6.11
C ASP A 219 -31.90 24.09 6.40
N ASP A 220 -32.95 23.74 7.15
CA ASP A 220 -34.14 24.56 7.40
C ASP A 220 -34.45 24.77 8.90
N GLY A 221 -33.53 24.37 9.79
CA GLY A 221 -33.67 24.43 11.24
C GLY A 221 -34.60 23.36 11.82
N THR A 222 -34.92 22.30 11.06
CA THR A 222 -35.77 21.18 11.50
C THR A 222 -35.04 19.83 11.45
N ASP A 223 -35.66 18.77 11.98
CA ASP A 223 -35.15 17.38 11.93
C ASP A 223 -33.68 17.18 12.38
N GLY A 224 -33.23 18.01 13.32
CA GLY A 224 -31.90 17.97 13.92
C GLY A 224 -30.89 18.94 13.31
N ASP A 225 -31.26 19.66 12.25
CA ASP A 225 -30.54 20.83 11.76
C ASP A 225 -30.58 21.96 12.78
N GLU A 226 -29.43 22.60 13.01
CA GLU A 226 -29.25 23.58 14.08
C GLU A 226 -29.57 25.01 13.64
N ILE A 227 -29.23 25.38 12.40
CA ILE A 227 -29.36 26.74 11.88
C ILE A 227 -29.82 26.68 10.43
N ALA A 228 -31.03 27.18 10.17
CA ALA A 228 -31.58 27.25 8.83
C ALA A 228 -30.73 28.11 7.87
N GLY A 229 -30.38 27.55 6.72
CA GLY A 229 -29.75 28.25 5.60
C GLY A 229 -28.27 28.58 5.79
N ASP A 230 -27.57 27.86 6.68
CA ASP A 230 -26.12 28.03 6.88
C ASP A 230 -25.28 27.16 5.94
N GLY A 231 -25.95 26.31 5.13
CA GLY A 231 -25.33 25.39 4.19
C GLY A 231 -24.90 24.06 4.81
N ILE A 232 -25.23 23.80 6.08
CA ILE A 232 -25.00 22.52 6.75
C ILE A 232 -26.26 21.70 6.66
N TYR A 233 -26.22 20.69 5.81
CA TYR A 233 -27.32 19.77 5.63
C TYR A 233 -27.23 18.66 6.68
N THR A 234 -28.37 18.31 7.28
CA THR A 234 -28.47 17.35 8.37
C THR A 234 -29.47 16.22 8.08
N ALA A 235 -29.13 14.99 8.47
CA ALA A 235 -30.06 13.87 8.59
C ALA A 235 -29.77 13.05 9.85
N THR A 236 -30.80 12.37 10.37
CA THR A 236 -30.69 11.51 11.55
C THR A 236 -30.93 10.04 11.21
N LEU A 237 -30.19 9.14 11.87
CA LEU A 237 -30.26 7.69 11.72
C LEU A 237 -30.70 7.04 13.05
N SER A 238 -31.86 6.39 12.99
CA SER A 238 -32.45 5.63 14.11
C SER A 238 -32.46 4.12 13.89
N GLU A 239 -32.04 3.68 12.70
CA GLU A 239 -32.08 2.30 12.21
C GLU A 239 -31.00 1.41 12.81
N TYR A 240 -29.91 2.01 13.27
CA TYR A 240 -28.69 1.31 13.71
C TYR A 240 -28.55 1.43 15.21
N ARG A 241 -28.80 0.32 15.91
CA ARG A 241 -28.94 0.26 17.38
C ARG A 241 -28.37 -1.00 18.01
N ALA A 242 -28.00 -2.02 17.22
CA ALA A 242 -27.49 -3.25 17.80
C ALA A 242 -26.02 -3.07 18.19
N ASN A 243 -25.66 -3.45 19.42
CA ASN A 243 -24.27 -3.45 19.86
C ASN A 243 -23.39 -4.29 18.91
N GLY A 244 -22.27 -3.73 18.46
CA GLY A 244 -21.36 -4.30 17.46
C GLY A 244 -21.76 -4.06 16.01
N GLN A 245 -22.90 -3.43 15.74
CA GLN A 245 -23.37 -3.16 14.38
C GLN A 245 -22.53 -2.06 13.72
N VAL A 246 -21.96 -2.38 12.55
CA VAL A 246 -21.36 -1.40 11.65
C VAL A 246 -22.43 -0.91 10.66
N ALA A 247 -22.46 0.41 10.44
CA ALA A 247 -23.25 1.05 9.40
C ALA A 247 -22.33 1.76 8.41
N GLN A 248 -22.70 1.70 7.14
CA GLN A 248 -21.99 2.39 6.06
C GLN A 248 -22.87 3.54 5.55
N PHE A 249 -22.25 4.67 5.22
CA PHE A 249 -22.96 5.83 4.68
C PHE A 249 -22.10 6.70 3.76
N TYR A 250 -22.75 7.44 2.86
CA TYR A 250 -22.16 8.54 2.10
C TYR A 250 -23.23 9.57 1.78
N VAL A 251 -22.84 10.80 1.49
CA VAL A 251 -23.76 11.84 1.02
C VAL A 251 -23.57 12.03 -0.47
N GLU A 252 -24.67 12.23 -1.19
CA GLU A 252 -24.67 12.74 -2.56
C GLU A 252 -25.42 14.09 -2.61
N ALA A 253 -24.83 15.06 -3.29
CA ALA A 253 -25.44 16.37 -3.55
C ALA A 253 -25.53 16.61 -5.07
N SER A 254 -26.74 16.85 -5.57
CA SER A 254 -27.00 17.11 -6.99
C SER A 254 -27.04 18.61 -7.30
N GLY A 255 -26.29 19.02 -8.33
CA GLY A 255 -26.38 20.38 -8.89
C GLY A 255 -27.61 20.58 -9.78
N ALA A 256 -27.82 21.82 -10.24
CA ALA A 256 -28.95 22.19 -11.10
C ALA A 256 -28.99 21.42 -12.44
N ASP A 257 -27.83 21.01 -12.96
CA ASP A 257 -27.69 20.27 -14.22
C ASP A 257 -27.66 18.75 -14.04
N GLY A 258 -27.95 18.24 -12.83
CA GLY A 258 -27.96 16.80 -12.52
C GLY A 258 -26.57 16.18 -12.31
N VAL A 259 -25.51 16.99 -12.27
CA VAL A 259 -24.16 16.53 -11.89
C VAL A 259 -24.05 16.42 -10.38
N ASN A 260 -23.56 15.28 -9.90
CA ASN A 260 -23.51 14.96 -8.47
C ASN A 260 -22.09 15.03 -7.91
N THR A 261 -21.98 15.48 -6.67
CA THR A 261 -20.79 15.29 -5.82
C THR A 261 -21.10 14.30 -4.72
N ARG A 262 -20.13 13.46 -4.36
CA ARG A 262 -20.24 12.52 -3.25
C ARG A 262 -19.19 12.79 -2.18
N ILE A 263 -19.55 12.58 -0.92
CA ILE A 263 -18.61 12.57 0.20
C ILE A 263 -18.86 11.34 1.10
N PRO A 264 -17.84 10.49 1.37
CA PRO A 264 -16.50 10.52 0.78
C PRO A 264 -16.50 10.41 -0.75
N ARG A 265 -15.41 10.85 -1.42
CA ARG A 265 -15.34 11.05 -2.87
C ARG A 265 -15.75 9.83 -3.72
N ARG A 266 -15.46 8.62 -3.22
CA ARG A 266 -15.77 7.35 -3.89
C ARG A 266 -17.17 6.82 -3.57
N GLY A 267 -17.94 7.52 -2.72
CA GLY A 267 -19.32 7.21 -2.39
C GLY A 267 -19.52 5.76 -1.95
N ALA A 268 -20.40 5.04 -2.66
CA ALA A 268 -20.73 3.65 -2.37
C ALA A 268 -19.55 2.68 -2.40
N ASP A 269 -18.49 2.97 -3.16
CA ASP A 269 -17.32 2.08 -3.22
C ASP A 269 -16.52 2.15 -1.92
N TRP A 270 -16.21 3.37 -1.44
CA TRP A 270 -15.51 3.61 -0.17
C TRP A 270 -16.35 4.53 0.74
N PRO A 271 -17.39 4.00 1.38
CA PRO A 271 -18.28 4.78 2.23
C PRO A 271 -17.62 5.12 3.58
N ALA A 272 -18.13 6.16 4.22
CA ALA A 272 -17.88 6.40 5.63
C ALA A 272 -18.55 5.31 6.48
N MET A 273 -18.01 5.04 7.67
CA MET A 273 -18.53 4.01 8.57
C MET A 273 -18.58 4.49 10.02
N PHE A 274 -19.52 3.94 10.79
CA PHE A 274 -19.53 4.02 12.25
C PHE A 274 -19.88 2.65 12.83
N VAL A 275 -19.50 2.41 14.09
CA VAL A 275 -19.84 1.19 14.83
C VAL A 275 -20.60 1.56 16.10
N VAL A 276 -21.67 0.84 16.38
CA VAL A 276 -22.38 0.93 17.66
C VAL A 276 -21.63 0.09 18.70
N ASP A 277 -21.20 0.69 19.80
CA ASP A 277 -20.39 0.00 20.83
C ASP A 277 -20.76 0.48 22.24
N ASP A 278 -21.33 -0.42 23.05
CA ASP A 278 -21.76 -0.13 24.42
C ASP A 278 -20.64 -0.26 25.47
N ARG A 279 -19.47 -0.76 25.08
CA ARG A 279 -18.40 -1.09 26.02
C ARG A 279 -17.81 0.17 26.66
N ALA A 280 -17.23 -0.02 27.85
CA ALA A 280 -16.41 1.01 28.47
C ALA A 280 -15.01 1.02 27.82
N VAL A 281 -14.51 2.21 27.50
CA VAL A 281 -13.21 2.39 26.85
C VAL A 281 -12.18 2.85 27.89
N PRO A 282 -11.04 2.16 28.05
CA PRO A 282 -9.95 2.61 28.92
C PRO A 282 -9.41 3.97 28.47
N ARG A 283 -8.95 4.78 29.43
CA ARG A 283 -8.44 6.15 29.19
C ARG A 283 -7.00 6.33 29.68
N ASP A 284 -6.29 5.24 29.90
CA ASP A 284 -4.90 5.21 30.37
C ASP A 284 -3.89 5.49 29.25
N LEU A 285 -4.26 5.19 28.00
CA LEU A 285 -3.50 5.51 26.79
C LEU A 285 -4.45 6.11 25.75
N ARG A 286 -3.88 6.73 24.70
CA ARG A 286 -4.62 7.14 23.52
C ARG A 286 -5.38 5.95 22.92
N VAL A 287 -6.62 6.19 22.48
CA VAL A 287 -7.46 5.20 21.82
C VAL A 287 -7.42 5.42 20.31
N ALA A 288 -7.12 4.34 19.59
CA ALA A 288 -7.15 4.28 18.13
C ALA A 288 -8.16 3.20 17.70
N ARG A 289 -9.30 3.64 17.13
CA ARG A 289 -10.33 2.74 16.62
C ARG A 289 -10.40 2.80 15.10
N TYR A 290 -10.44 1.63 14.49
CA TYR A 290 -10.59 1.47 13.05
C TYR A 290 -11.87 0.72 12.75
N ILE A 291 -12.70 1.26 11.86
CA ILE A 291 -13.95 0.63 11.44
C ILE A 291 -13.79 0.18 10.00
N ILE A 292 -14.00 -1.10 9.75
CA ILE A 292 -13.85 -1.77 8.47
C ILE A 292 -15.07 -2.65 8.21
N SER A 293 -15.50 -2.74 6.95
CA SER A 293 -16.62 -3.60 6.57
C SER A 293 -16.30 -5.08 6.82
N ALA A 294 -17.31 -5.88 7.14
CA ALA A 294 -17.17 -7.32 7.31
C ALA A 294 -16.74 -8.02 6.00
N TYR A 295 -17.15 -7.49 4.84
CA TYR A 295 -16.70 -7.97 3.54
C TYR A 295 -15.18 -7.78 3.36
N ASP A 296 -14.67 -6.57 3.61
CA ASP A 296 -13.25 -6.25 3.44
C ASP A 296 -12.40 -6.94 4.50
N TYR A 297 -12.87 -7.00 5.75
CA TYR A 297 -12.19 -7.76 6.80
C TYR A 297 -12.09 -9.26 6.44
N GLY A 298 -13.13 -9.83 5.81
CA GLY A 298 -13.10 -11.18 5.27
C GLY A 298 -12.13 -11.35 4.09
N ALA A 299 -11.91 -10.31 3.28
CA ALA A 299 -10.92 -10.32 2.20
C ALA A 299 -9.49 -10.30 2.75
N ILE A 300 -9.25 -9.56 3.85
CA ILE A 300 -7.97 -9.58 4.57
C ILE A 300 -7.66 -10.97 5.11
N GLY A 301 -8.66 -11.67 5.65
CA GLY A 301 -8.48 -13.00 6.21
C GLY A 301 -8.41 -14.13 5.20
N ASN A 302 -9.23 -14.10 4.15
CA ASN A 302 -9.35 -15.20 3.19
C ASN A 302 -9.69 -14.72 1.77
N GLY A 303 -8.95 -13.72 1.30
CA GLY A 303 -9.14 -13.07 0.01
C GLY A 303 -8.72 -13.88 -1.22
N ASN A 304 -8.06 -15.03 -1.04
CA ASN A 304 -7.70 -15.93 -2.13
C ASN A 304 -8.78 -16.98 -2.41
N THR A 305 -10.02 -16.53 -2.61
CA THR A 305 -11.19 -17.43 -2.79
C THR A 305 -12.10 -16.92 -3.90
N PRO A 306 -13.01 -17.77 -4.44
CA PRO A 306 -14.00 -17.34 -5.44
C PRO A 306 -14.85 -16.14 -4.99
N LYS A 307 -15.11 -15.99 -3.68
CA LYS A 307 -15.86 -14.85 -3.11
C LYS A 307 -15.24 -13.50 -3.46
N TYR A 308 -13.92 -13.44 -3.56
CA TYR A 308 -13.15 -12.24 -3.87
C TYR A 308 -12.40 -12.36 -5.20
N GLU A 309 -12.81 -13.30 -6.07
CA GLU A 309 -12.14 -13.62 -7.34
C GLU A 309 -10.63 -13.86 -7.19
N PHE A 310 -10.20 -14.42 -6.06
CA PHE A 310 -8.79 -14.70 -5.76
C PHE A 310 -7.88 -13.46 -5.76
N ARG A 311 -8.45 -12.25 -5.63
CA ARG A 311 -7.74 -10.97 -5.76
C ARG A 311 -6.77 -10.68 -4.62
N PHE A 312 -7.05 -11.18 -3.41
CA PHE A 312 -6.32 -10.75 -2.22
C PHE A 312 -5.70 -11.93 -1.45
N PRO A 313 -4.65 -12.59 -1.99
CA PRO A 313 -3.87 -13.55 -1.21
C PRO A 313 -3.30 -12.96 0.07
N ARG A 314 -2.93 -13.81 1.02
CA ARG A 314 -2.45 -13.42 2.36
C ARG A 314 -1.40 -12.31 2.34
N LEU A 315 -0.50 -12.32 1.35
CA LEU A 315 0.58 -11.33 1.21
C LEU A 315 0.21 -10.10 0.38
N SER A 316 -1.09 -9.91 0.08
CA SER A 316 -1.62 -8.72 -0.58
C SER A 316 -1.21 -7.44 0.15
N ASN A 317 -0.80 -6.44 -0.62
CA ASN A 317 -0.53 -5.09 -0.14
C ASN A 317 -1.67 -4.12 -0.47
N HIS A 318 -2.82 -4.60 -0.96
CA HIS A 318 -4.01 -3.76 -1.17
C HIS A 318 -4.50 -3.18 0.16
N TYR A 319 -4.81 -1.89 0.16
CA TYR A 319 -5.44 -1.20 1.27
C TYR A 319 -6.96 -1.19 1.11
N PHE A 320 -7.66 -1.55 2.17
CA PHE A 320 -9.11 -1.51 2.25
C PHE A 320 -9.58 -0.22 2.91
N ASN A 321 -10.77 0.23 2.52
CA ASN A 321 -11.41 1.42 3.10
C ASN A 321 -11.70 1.22 4.60
N CYS A 322 -11.41 2.24 5.41
CA CYS A 322 -11.79 2.27 6.81
C CYS A 322 -12.18 3.69 7.27
N THR A 323 -12.82 3.74 8.44
CA THR A 323 -12.97 4.98 9.22
C THR A 323 -12.08 4.90 10.45
N TYR A 324 -11.28 5.93 10.68
CA TYR A 324 -10.45 6.07 11.88
C TYR A 324 -11.15 6.98 12.89
N ILE A 325 -11.17 6.57 14.15
CA ILE A 325 -11.65 7.38 15.28
C ILE A 325 -10.54 7.49 16.32
N HIS A 326 -10.15 8.73 16.59
CA HIS A 326 -9.18 9.10 17.60
C HIS A 326 -9.89 9.47 18.91
N ASP A 327 -9.48 8.86 20.02
CA ASP A 327 -9.97 9.11 21.39
C ASP A 327 -11.49 9.08 21.58
N GLU A 328 -12.18 8.31 20.71
CA GLU A 328 -13.64 8.20 20.63
C GLU A 328 -14.33 9.55 20.35
N ARG A 329 -13.63 10.46 19.62
CA ARG A 329 -14.07 11.85 19.42
C ARG A 329 -13.88 12.35 18.00
N GLU A 330 -12.65 12.27 17.49
CA GLU A 330 -12.30 12.81 16.18
C GLU A 330 -12.38 11.71 15.13
N VAL A 331 -13.10 11.97 14.04
CA VAL A 331 -13.38 10.97 13.01
C VAL A 331 -12.74 11.38 11.70
N ALA A 332 -12.02 10.46 11.07
CA ALA A 332 -11.50 10.58 9.72
C ALA A 332 -12.08 9.45 8.85
N TYR A 333 -12.66 9.83 7.71
CA TYR A 333 -13.24 8.91 6.72
C TYR A 333 -12.30 8.73 5.53
N ALA A 334 -12.56 7.72 4.70
CA ALA A 334 -11.71 7.36 3.56
C ALA A 334 -10.24 7.13 3.97
N CYS A 335 -10.05 6.61 5.18
CA CYS A 335 -8.78 6.07 5.60
C CYS A 335 -8.58 4.70 4.94
N GLU A 336 -7.35 4.24 4.97
CA GLU A 336 -6.93 3.01 4.33
C GLU A 336 -6.22 2.12 5.35
N ILE A 337 -6.56 0.83 5.40
CA ILE A 337 -5.94 -0.15 6.29
C ILE A 337 -5.64 -1.46 5.57
N ARG A 338 -4.54 -2.11 5.94
CA ARG A 338 -4.23 -3.48 5.52
C ARG A 338 -3.40 -4.20 6.57
N GLY A 339 -3.48 -5.53 6.56
CA GLY A 339 -2.56 -6.37 7.33
C GLY A 339 -1.09 -6.04 7.03
N ALA A 340 -0.21 -6.20 8.01
CA ALA A 340 1.26 -6.03 7.93
C ALA A 340 1.97 -7.38 8.18
N GLY A 341 3.30 -7.40 8.12
CA GLY A 341 4.11 -8.60 8.36
C GLY A 341 4.80 -9.16 7.13
N SER A 342 5.68 -10.13 7.37
CA SER A 342 6.49 -10.85 6.37
C SER A 342 5.77 -12.13 5.91
N PRO A 343 6.33 -12.87 4.94
CA PRO A 343 5.86 -14.22 4.61
C PRO A 343 5.72 -15.14 5.84
N TRP A 344 6.57 -14.96 6.86
CA TRP A 344 6.50 -15.69 8.13
C TRP A 344 5.40 -15.21 9.07
N THR A 345 5.21 -13.89 9.20
CA THR A 345 4.42 -13.31 10.30
C THR A 345 3.07 -12.75 9.91
N ARG A 346 2.82 -12.48 8.61
CA ARG A 346 1.53 -11.93 8.18
C ARG A 346 0.42 -12.94 8.43
N SER A 347 -0.47 -12.58 9.34
CA SER A 347 -1.73 -13.25 9.64
C SER A 347 -2.84 -12.76 8.70
N GLY A 348 -3.93 -13.52 8.63
CA GLY A 348 -5.18 -13.11 7.96
C GLY A 348 -6.04 -12.20 8.85
N ASP A 349 -5.43 -11.23 9.52
CA ASP A 349 -6.12 -10.31 10.43
C ASP A 349 -5.44 -8.93 10.47
N LEU A 350 -5.93 -8.06 11.37
CA LEU A 350 -5.40 -6.71 11.60
C LEU A 350 -4.58 -6.63 12.91
N SER A 351 -4.00 -7.73 13.39
CA SER A 351 -3.14 -7.71 14.59
C SER A 351 -1.87 -6.90 14.38
N ARG A 352 -1.35 -6.89 13.14
CA ARG A 352 -0.30 -6.00 12.63
C ARG A 352 -0.86 -5.28 11.42
N SER A 353 -0.71 -3.96 11.29
CA SER A 353 -1.25 -3.26 10.12
C SER A 353 -0.52 -1.99 9.75
N LYS A 354 -0.72 -1.58 8.50
CA LYS A 354 -0.33 -0.26 7.99
C LYS A 354 -1.58 0.53 7.69
N ILE A 355 -1.56 1.80 8.03
CA ILE A 355 -2.65 2.75 7.90
C ILE A 355 -2.23 3.89 6.99
N LYS A 356 -3.15 4.40 6.16
CA LYS A 356 -3.04 5.74 5.59
C LYS A 356 -4.27 6.56 5.98
N LEU A 357 -4.03 7.79 6.39
CA LEU A 357 -5.04 8.83 6.56
C LEU A 357 -5.06 9.70 5.30
N PRO A 358 -6.21 10.31 4.96
CA PRO A 358 -6.25 11.35 3.94
C PRO A 358 -5.25 12.48 4.25
N HIS A 359 -4.62 13.04 3.21
CA HIS A 359 -3.60 14.09 3.39
C HIS A 359 -4.11 15.36 4.07
N ASP A 360 -5.40 15.67 3.94
CA ASP A 360 -6.08 16.79 4.60
C ASP A 360 -6.54 16.45 6.04
N ARG A 361 -6.26 15.23 6.51
CA ARG A 361 -6.61 14.69 7.83
C ARG A 361 -5.42 14.02 8.51
N ALA A 362 -4.21 14.53 8.26
CA ALA A 362 -3.00 14.07 8.93
C ALA A 362 -3.16 14.13 10.46
N PHE A 363 -2.62 13.14 11.16
CA PHE A 363 -2.59 13.09 12.62
C PHE A 363 -1.17 13.32 13.10
N ARG A 364 -0.96 14.37 13.91
CA ARG A 364 0.38 14.81 14.35
C ARG A 364 1.37 14.95 13.17
N ASP A 365 0.92 15.58 12.09
CA ASP A 365 1.66 15.76 10.83
C ASP A 365 2.01 14.46 10.07
N HIS A 366 1.48 13.31 10.49
CA HIS A 366 1.66 12.02 9.83
C HIS A 366 0.39 11.60 9.07
N THR A 367 0.57 11.14 7.84
CA THR A 367 -0.52 10.53 7.06
C THR A 367 -0.41 9.02 7.02
N LYS A 368 0.70 8.45 7.50
CA LYS A 368 0.90 7.01 7.55
C LYS A 368 1.34 6.59 8.94
N THR A 369 0.77 5.49 9.40
CA THR A 369 1.21 4.84 10.63
C THR A 369 1.23 3.33 10.47
N THR A 370 2.01 2.65 11.28
CA THR A 370 2.06 1.19 11.33
C THR A 370 2.06 0.74 12.78
N TYR A 371 1.54 -0.45 13.04
CA TYR A 371 1.66 -1.07 14.35
C TYR A 371 1.87 -2.57 14.21
N ASP A 372 2.47 -3.15 15.23
CA ASP A 372 2.61 -4.59 15.45
C ASP A 372 1.89 -5.00 16.74
N ASN A 373 1.84 -6.31 16.98
CA ASN A 373 1.22 -6.90 18.18
C ASN A 373 2.25 -7.27 19.26
N ASP A 374 3.50 -6.83 19.16
CA ASP A 374 4.55 -7.20 20.12
C ASP A 374 4.24 -6.64 21.50
N ALA A 375 3.60 -5.47 21.53
CA ALA A 375 3.14 -4.82 22.75
C ALA A 375 2.15 -5.67 23.56
N ASP A 376 1.38 -6.56 22.94
CA ASP A 376 0.50 -7.49 23.66
C ASP A 376 1.28 -8.65 24.31
N GLY A 377 2.51 -8.93 23.86
CA GLY A 377 3.30 -10.08 24.27
C GLY A 377 4.50 -9.76 25.17
N GLY A 378 5.41 -10.74 25.27
CA GLY A 378 6.66 -10.63 26.06
C GLY A 378 7.70 -9.70 25.43
N ALA A 379 7.63 -9.48 24.11
CA ALA A 379 8.56 -8.64 23.36
C ALA A 379 8.21 -7.14 23.40
N ARG A 380 7.23 -6.73 24.22
CA ARG A 380 6.64 -5.37 24.28
C ARG A 380 7.64 -4.21 24.23
N TYR A 381 8.82 -4.39 24.81
CA TYR A 381 9.81 -3.33 24.92
C TYR A 381 11.03 -3.51 24.00
N HIS A 382 11.15 -4.61 23.26
CA HIS A 382 12.37 -4.92 22.50
C HIS A 382 12.65 -3.88 21.40
N ASN A 383 11.65 -3.65 20.53
CA ASN A 383 11.69 -2.59 19.52
C ASN A 383 11.96 -1.21 20.14
N ARG A 384 11.27 -0.90 21.24
CA ARG A 384 11.35 0.40 21.92
C ARG A 384 12.71 0.66 22.57
N LEU A 385 13.30 -0.33 23.24
CA LEU A 385 14.61 -0.21 23.89
C LEU A 385 15.71 0.01 22.86
N THR A 386 15.67 -0.74 21.75
CA THR A 386 16.61 -0.57 20.64
C THR A 386 16.56 0.86 20.09
N ARG A 387 15.35 1.37 19.80
CA ARG A 387 15.17 2.78 19.37
C ARG A 387 15.65 3.77 20.43
N TYR A 388 15.37 3.52 21.70
CA TYR A 388 15.78 4.43 22.77
C TYR A 388 17.31 4.53 22.90
N TRP A 389 18.05 3.42 22.79
CA TRP A 389 19.51 3.48 22.80
C TRP A 389 20.08 4.17 21.57
N LEU A 390 19.55 3.92 20.38
CA LEU A 390 19.94 4.64 19.17
C LEU A 390 19.70 6.16 19.33
N TYR A 391 18.57 6.55 19.90
CA TYR A 391 18.30 7.95 20.25
C TYR A 391 19.35 8.53 21.21
N LEU A 392 19.72 7.82 22.28
CA LEU A 392 20.76 8.26 23.21
C LEU A 392 22.16 8.36 22.57
N LEU A 393 22.43 7.54 21.55
CA LEU A 393 23.64 7.62 20.73
C LEU A 393 23.59 8.75 19.68
N GLY A 394 22.51 9.55 19.67
CA GLY A 394 22.29 10.64 18.72
C GLY A 394 22.03 10.15 17.30
N ASP A 395 21.45 8.96 17.15
CA ASP A 395 20.94 8.46 15.88
C ASP A 395 19.46 8.84 15.67
N THR A 396 19.03 8.87 14.41
CA THR A 396 17.63 9.17 14.07
C THR A 396 16.77 7.93 14.27
N VAL A 397 15.65 8.08 14.98
CA VAL A 397 14.70 6.98 15.23
C VAL A 397 13.27 7.36 14.92
N ASN A 398 12.46 6.34 14.63
CA ASN A 398 11.02 6.46 14.42
C ASN A 398 10.33 6.93 15.69
N GLU A 399 9.33 7.80 15.54
CA GLU A 399 8.41 8.11 16.64
C GLU A 399 7.51 6.90 16.94
N ASN A 400 7.21 6.67 18.23
CA ASN A 400 6.38 5.55 18.66
C ASN A 400 5.58 5.83 19.94
N GLU A 401 4.38 5.26 20.04
CA GLU A 401 3.45 5.45 21.17
C GLU A 401 2.68 4.16 21.47
N PHE A 402 2.50 3.83 22.75
CA PHE A 402 1.56 2.76 23.12
C PHE A 402 0.12 3.27 23.07
N VAL A 403 -0.77 2.50 22.45
CA VAL A 403 -2.17 2.86 22.24
C VAL A 403 -3.12 1.74 22.68
N ARG A 404 -4.34 2.11 23.08
CA ARG A 404 -5.49 1.19 23.16
C ARG A 404 -6.10 1.06 21.77
N TYR A 405 -6.04 -0.15 21.23
CA TYR A 405 -6.39 -0.43 19.85
C TYR A 405 -7.74 -1.17 19.74
N PHE A 406 -8.58 -0.74 18.79
CA PHE A 406 -9.88 -1.34 18.48
C PHE A 406 -10.06 -1.53 16.97
N VAL A 407 -10.65 -2.66 16.57
CA VAL A 407 -11.20 -2.89 15.22
C VAL A 407 -12.68 -3.16 15.36
N ASN A 408 -13.53 -2.37 14.72
CA ASN A 408 -14.98 -2.47 14.88
C ASN A 408 -15.33 -2.52 16.38
N ALA A 409 -15.96 -3.61 16.82
CA ALA A 409 -16.29 -3.89 18.21
C ALA A 409 -15.37 -4.95 18.88
N TYR A 410 -14.14 -5.11 18.40
CA TYR A 410 -13.07 -5.90 19.03
C TYR A 410 -12.04 -5.00 19.72
N GLY A 411 -11.37 -5.50 20.77
CA GLY A 411 -10.47 -4.71 21.65
C GLY A 411 -11.09 -4.42 23.03
N PRO A 412 -10.46 -3.61 23.90
CA PRO A 412 -9.17 -2.93 23.70
C PRO A 412 -7.98 -3.89 23.73
N LEU A 413 -7.09 -3.79 22.76
CA LEU A 413 -5.77 -4.45 22.77
C LEU A 413 -4.66 -3.41 22.99
N LEU A 414 -3.47 -3.82 23.42
CA LEU A 414 -2.31 -2.94 23.50
C LEU A 414 -1.50 -3.04 22.21
N ARG A 415 -1.24 -1.91 21.55
CA ARG A 415 -0.40 -1.84 20.36
C ARG A 415 0.68 -0.78 20.55
N GLU A 416 1.81 -0.94 19.87
CA GLU A 416 2.74 0.17 19.66
C GLU A 416 2.53 0.71 18.26
N GLU A 417 2.01 1.93 18.18
CA GLU A 417 1.93 2.68 16.94
C GLU A 417 3.30 3.31 16.65
N VAL A 418 3.80 3.16 15.43
CA VAL A 418 5.14 3.54 15.01
C VAL A 418 5.07 4.32 13.69
N GLU A 419 5.82 5.40 13.61
CA GLU A 419 6.06 6.15 12.38
C GLU A 419 6.79 5.26 11.36
N PRO A 420 6.27 5.05 10.14
CA PRO A 420 6.93 4.23 9.14
C PRO A 420 8.24 4.87 8.65
N VAL A 421 9.29 4.07 8.45
CA VAL A 421 10.51 4.51 7.74
C VAL A 421 10.16 4.75 6.26
N GLY A 422 9.83 5.99 5.93
CA GLY A 422 9.40 6.43 4.60
C GLY A 422 9.54 7.95 4.45
N ASN A 423 8.94 8.54 3.41
CA ASN A 423 9.19 9.94 3.06
C ASN A 423 8.94 10.95 4.20
N GLU A 424 7.89 10.78 5.01
CA GLU A 424 7.59 11.67 6.15
C GLU A 424 8.71 11.61 7.20
N PHE A 425 9.13 10.41 7.60
CA PHE A 425 10.28 10.18 8.47
C PHE A 425 11.57 10.79 7.88
N LEU A 426 11.85 10.54 6.59
CA LEU A 426 13.07 11.03 5.95
C LEU A 426 13.14 12.55 5.93
N ASP A 427 12.04 13.25 5.62
CA ASP A 427 12.02 14.72 5.62
C ASP A 427 12.10 15.33 7.01
N ARG A 428 11.54 14.66 8.02
CA ARG A 428 11.69 15.05 9.42
C ARG A 428 13.14 14.96 9.86
N ALA A 429 13.85 13.93 9.41
CA ALA A 429 15.20 13.60 9.86
C ALA A 429 16.32 14.30 9.07
N TRP A 430 16.13 14.56 7.77
CA TRP A 430 17.16 15.16 6.92
C TRP A 430 16.61 16.24 5.98
N PRO A 431 17.38 17.30 5.71
CA PRO A 431 17.05 18.26 4.67
C PRO A 431 16.83 17.55 3.33
N ARG A 432 15.65 17.78 2.73
CA ARG A 432 15.25 17.13 1.46
C ARG A 432 15.25 15.60 1.55
N GLY A 433 15.06 15.00 2.73
CA GLY A 433 15.28 13.58 2.97
C GLY A 433 14.52 12.63 2.04
N ARG A 434 13.28 12.96 1.63
CA ARG A 434 12.52 12.15 0.65
C ARG A 434 13.23 11.97 -0.71
N HIS A 435 14.20 12.82 -1.01
CA HIS A 435 14.96 12.77 -2.26
C HIS A 435 16.18 11.84 -2.19
N GLY A 436 16.53 11.30 -1.03
CA GLY A 436 17.55 10.25 -0.91
C GLY A 436 17.03 8.87 -1.36
N GLU A 437 17.90 7.87 -1.31
CA GLU A 437 17.60 6.51 -1.78
C GLU A 437 17.40 5.56 -0.60
N LEU A 438 16.16 5.13 -0.38
CA LEU A 438 15.76 4.26 0.73
C LEU A 438 15.48 2.85 0.21
N TYR A 439 16.11 1.86 0.83
CA TYR A 439 15.94 0.44 0.55
C TYR A 439 15.53 -0.26 1.84
N ARG A 440 14.39 -0.94 1.86
CA ARG A 440 14.06 -1.89 2.92
C ARG A 440 14.80 -3.18 2.63
N ILE A 441 15.52 -3.68 3.63
CA ILE A 441 16.23 -4.95 3.55
C ILE A 441 15.28 -6.07 3.99
N ASP A 442 15.15 -7.10 3.17
CA ASP A 442 14.34 -8.31 3.38
C ASP A 442 15.05 -9.49 2.70
N ASP A 443 14.58 -10.72 2.87
CA ASP A 443 15.14 -11.86 2.11
C ASP A 443 14.81 -11.74 0.60
N GLU A 444 15.61 -12.36 -0.27
CA GLU A 444 15.23 -12.68 -1.65
C GLU A 444 14.23 -13.82 -1.57
N TRP A 445 12.98 -13.58 -1.99
CA TRP A 445 11.87 -14.52 -1.84
C TRP A 445 11.51 -15.23 -3.15
N TRP A 446 11.03 -16.46 -3.05
CA TRP A 446 10.42 -17.22 -4.15
C TRP A 446 9.12 -17.86 -3.67
N PHE A 447 8.10 -17.86 -4.53
CA PHE A 447 6.77 -18.40 -4.20
C PHE A 447 6.24 -19.28 -5.32
N SER A 448 5.71 -20.45 -4.97
CA SER A 448 4.89 -21.25 -5.91
C SER A 448 3.46 -20.71 -6.03
N ASP A 449 2.68 -21.21 -6.99
CA ASP A 449 1.27 -20.81 -7.20
C ASP A 449 0.40 -21.09 -5.96
N ALA A 450 0.77 -22.13 -5.22
CA ALA A 450 0.12 -22.52 -3.97
C ALA A 450 0.65 -21.76 -2.74
N TRP A 451 1.43 -20.69 -2.93
CA TRP A 451 2.08 -19.89 -1.88
C TRP A 451 3.05 -20.68 -0.99
N GLY A 452 3.63 -21.78 -1.50
CA GLY A 452 4.85 -22.35 -0.93
C GLY A 452 5.97 -21.30 -1.03
N GLN A 453 6.81 -21.17 0.00
CA GLN A 453 7.78 -20.09 0.08
C GLN A 453 9.20 -20.62 0.34
N SER A 454 10.18 -20.07 -0.37
CA SER A 454 11.60 -20.21 -0.05
C SER A 454 12.32 -18.87 -0.14
N SER A 455 13.49 -18.77 0.49
CA SER A 455 14.22 -17.50 0.61
C SER A 455 15.72 -17.65 0.72
N GLN A 456 16.41 -16.54 0.47
CA GLN A 456 17.83 -16.35 0.72
C GLN A 456 18.08 -14.97 1.35
N ASP A 457 18.95 -14.90 2.36
CA ASP A 457 19.31 -13.65 3.03
C ASP A 457 19.88 -12.60 2.05
N ALA A 458 19.46 -11.33 2.20
CA ALA A 458 20.19 -10.22 1.58
C ALA A 458 21.63 -10.17 2.11
N ASN A 459 22.54 -9.67 1.30
CA ASN A 459 23.94 -9.49 1.67
C ASN A 459 24.59 -8.39 0.81
N TRP A 460 25.82 -8.02 1.17
CA TRP A 460 26.58 -6.95 0.53
C TRP A 460 27.24 -7.35 -0.80
N VAL A 461 26.98 -8.55 -1.32
CA VAL A 461 27.74 -9.10 -2.45
C VAL A 461 27.27 -8.49 -3.77
N TYR A 462 28.24 -8.04 -4.57
CA TYR A 462 28.00 -7.71 -5.96
C TYR A 462 27.68 -8.98 -6.75
N LYS A 463 26.46 -9.09 -7.28
CA LYS A 463 25.96 -10.29 -7.97
C LYS A 463 26.54 -10.49 -9.38
N GLY A 464 27.65 -9.83 -9.71
CA GLY A 464 28.29 -9.92 -11.04
C GLY A 464 27.54 -9.18 -12.16
N THR A 465 26.57 -8.33 -11.82
CA THR A 465 25.72 -7.61 -12.77
C THR A 465 25.19 -6.31 -12.20
N ASP A 466 24.93 -5.36 -13.10
CA ASP A 466 24.35 -4.04 -12.81
C ASP A 466 22.82 -3.99 -13.00
N SER A 467 22.19 -5.13 -13.32
CA SER A 467 20.73 -5.21 -13.48
C SER A 467 20.02 -5.06 -12.12
N SER A 468 19.14 -4.06 -12.00
CA SER A 468 18.32 -3.83 -10.79
C SER A 468 17.41 -5.01 -10.44
N ILE A 469 17.03 -5.81 -11.45
CA ILE A 469 16.21 -7.02 -11.31
C ILE A 469 16.84 -8.01 -10.33
N ARG A 470 18.17 -8.07 -10.28
CA ARG A 470 18.89 -9.01 -9.41
C ARG A 470 18.98 -8.58 -7.96
N TYR A 471 18.59 -7.34 -7.62
CA TYR A 471 18.71 -6.79 -6.26
C TYR A 471 17.38 -6.37 -5.64
N ARG A 472 16.35 -6.10 -6.46
CA ARG A 472 15.15 -5.35 -6.03
C ARG A 472 14.27 -6.07 -5.00
N THR A 473 14.35 -7.39 -4.91
CA THR A 473 13.46 -8.19 -4.07
C THR A 473 13.90 -8.19 -2.61
N GLU A 474 15.19 -8.24 -2.38
CA GLU A 474 15.82 -8.23 -1.06
C GLU A 474 16.31 -6.82 -0.67
N TRP A 475 16.55 -5.95 -1.65
CA TRP A 475 16.80 -4.51 -1.49
C TRP A 475 15.62 -3.70 -2.03
N MET A 476 14.48 -3.79 -1.34
CA MET A 476 13.23 -3.21 -1.80
C MET A 476 13.28 -1.69 -1.75
N LYS A 477 13.32 -1.01 -2.90
CA LYS A 477 13.31 0.46 -2.98
C LYS A 477 12.01 1.04 -2.40
N ARG A 478 12.09 2.10 -1.59
CA ARG A 478 10.98 2.75 -0.85
C ARG A 478 10.91 4.27 -0.98
N SER A 479 11.87 4.87 -1.69
CA SER A 479 11.85 6.27 -2.12
C SER A 479 12.29 6.33 -3.58
N ASN A 480 11.95 7.42 -4.29
CA ASN A 480 12.33 7.62 -5.70
C ASN A 480 12.01 6.43 -6.62
N GLU A 481 10.98 5.63 -6.32
CA GLU A 481 10.75 4.35 -7.00
C GLU A 481 10.49 4.49 -8.51
N ALA A 482 9.85 5.59 -8.94
CA ALA A 482 9.66 5.86 -10.37
C ALA A 482 10.99 6.00 -11.15
N LYS A 483 12.07 6.45 -10.49
CA LYS A 483 13.41 6.49 -11.10
C LYS A 483 13.99 5.08 -11.22
N ASP A 484 13.72 4.23 -10.23
CA ASP A 484 14.17 2.84 -10.13
C ASP A 484 15.69 2.66 -10.34
N ASP A 485 16.47 3.65 -9.90
CA ASP A 485 17.93 3.65 -10.01
C ASP A 485 18.56 2.87 -8.85
N PHE A 486 19.26 1.78 -9.16
CA PHE A 486 20.02 0.95 -8.20
C PHE A 486 21.54 1.18 -8.31
N GLY A 487 21.99 2.05 -9.21
CA GLY A 487 23.41 2.32 -9.46
C GLY A 487 24.20 2.63 -8.19
N PRO A 488 23.75 3.55 -7.31
CA PRO A 488 24.45 3.85 -6.07
C PRO A 488 24.61 2.63 -5.14
N LEU A 489 23.56 1.80 -5.03
CA LEU A 489 23.58 0.58 -4.21
C LEU A 489 24.57 -0.44 -4.78
N ILE A 490 24.50 -0.68 -6.09
CA ILE A 490 25.36 -1.65 -6.77
C ILE A 490 26.82 -1.19 -6.72
N GLN A 491 27.08 0.11 -6.82
CA GLN A 491 28.41 0.67 -6.66
C GLN A 491 28.97 0.43 -5.25
N LEU A 492 28.15 0.58 -4.20
CA LEU A 492 28.55 0.22 -2.83
C LEU A 492 28.94 -1.26 -2.75
N PHE A 493 28.16 -2.17 -3.34
CA PHE A 493 28.47 -3.61 -3.32
C PHE A 493 29.72 -3.97 -4.11
N LYS A 494 29.99 -3.31 -5.24
CA LYS A 494 31.26 -3.47 -5.99
C LYS A 494 32.47 -3.12 -5.12
N LEU A 495 32.38 -2.05 -4.34
CA LEU A 495 33.45 -1.63 -3.43
C LEU A 495 33.61 -2.59 -2.26
N ILE A 496 32.51 -2.99 -1.60
CA ILE A 496 32.56 -3.91 -0.45
C ILE A 496 33.05 -5.30 -0.86
N SER A 497 32.66 -5.79 -2.05
CA SER A 497 33.05 -7.11 -2.54
C SER A 497 34.51 -7.20 -3.00
N ASN A 498 35.22 -6.08 -3.07
CA ASN A 498 36.63 -6.02 -3.41
C ASN A 498 37.47 -5.82 -2.13
N ASP A 499 38.18 -6.87 -1.72
CA ASP A 499 39.03 -6.91 -0.52
C ASP A 499 40.18 -5.88 -0.54
N LYS A 500 40.49 -5.32 -1.70
CA LYS A 500 41.51 -4.28 -1.89
C LYS A 500 40.98 -2.85 -1.84
N THR A 501 39.67 -2.66 -1.65
CA THR A 501 39.09 -1.31 -1.61
C THR A 501 39.65 -0.52 -0.43
N PRO A 502 40.27 0.66 -0.66
CA PRO A 502 40.75 1.50 0.43
C PRO A 502 39.62 1.97 1.32
N ARG A 503 39.85 1.99 2.65
CA ARG A 503 38.88 2.47 3.65
C ARG A 503 38.26 3.81 3.31
N ALA A 504 39.06 4.78 2.86
CA ALA A 504 38.58 6.12 2.49
C ALA A 504 37.56 6.11 1.34
N GLN A 505 37.64 5.13 0.42
CA GLN A 505 36.64 4.99 -0.66
C GLN A 505 35.33 4.41 -0.14
N LEU A 506 35.38 3.50 0.84
CA LEU A 506 34.18 2.99 1.51
C LEU A 506 33.52 4.11 2.34
N GLU A 507 34.29 4.85 3.13
CA GLU A 507 33.79 5.94 3.97
C GLU A 507 33.25 7.14 3.17
N ALA A 508 33.60 7.23 1.88
CA ALA A 508 33.01 8.21 0.97
C ALA A 508 31.57 7.85 0.57
N LEU A 509 31.18 6.57 0.61
CA LEU A 509 29.83 6.09 0.28
C LEU A 509 29.06 5.54 1.47
N LEU A 510 29.69 5.26 2.59
CA LEU A 510 29.09 4.64 3.77
C LEU A 510 29.44 5.46 5.01
N ASP A 511 28.48 5.69 5.88
CA ASP A 511 28.65 6.38 7.15
C ASP A 511 29.13 5.38 8.23
N PRO A 512 30.43 5.37 8.61
CA PRO A 512 30.95 4.39 9.55
C PRO A 512 30.40 4.60 10.97
N ASP A 513 30.09 5.84 11.35
CA ASP A 513 29.62 6.16 12.70
C ASP A 513 28.17 5.69 12.89
N SER A 514 27.30 5.95 11.91
CA SER A 514 25.92 5.43 11.95
C SER A 514 25.91 3.89 11.94
N LEU A 515 26.74 3.26 11.10
CA LEU A 515 26.85 1.81 11.07
C LEU A 515 27.32 1.24 12.42
N ALA A 516 28.33 1.85 13.04
CA ALA A 516 28.85 1.44 14.34
C ALA A 516 27.79 1.57 15.45
N LYS A 517 26.98 2.64 15.46
CA LYS A 517 25.85 2.79 16.40
C LYS A 517 24.82 1.68 16.24
N MET A 518 24.45 1.35 15.00
CA MET A 518 23.52 0.27 14.70
C MET A 518 24.06 -1.08 15.19
N ILE A 519 25.31 -1.41 14.86
CA ILE A 519 25.96 -2.65 15.29
C ILE A 519 26.04 -2.72 16.82
N ALA A 520 26.44 -1.64 17.48
CA ALA A 520 26.57 -1.60 18.94
C ALA A 520 25.21 -1.78 19.63
N ALA A 521 24.18 -1.06 19.20
CA ALA A 521 22.85 -1.15 19.79
C ALA A 521 22.22 -2.54 19.56
N ARG A 522 22.19 -3.02 18.31
CA ARG A 522 21.59 -4.31 17.94
C ARG A 522 22.36 -5.51 18.51
N GLY A 523 23.68 -5.41 18.56
CA GLY A 523 24.54 -6.43 19.16
C GLY A 523 24.37 -6.51 20.67
N TYR A 524 24.21 -5.37 21.36
CA TYR A 524 23.97 -5.35 22.79
C TYR A 524 22.57 -5.89 23.14
N THR A 525 21.53 -5.54 22.38
CA THR A 525 20.18 -6.11 22.60
C THR A 525 20.10 -7.58 22.25
N GLY A 526 21.10 -8.13 21.55
CA GLY A 526 21.11 -9.53 21.13
C GLY A 526 20.13 -9.83 20.00
N ASP A 527 19.74 -8.81 19.23
CA ASP A 527 18.81 -8.97 18.11
C ASP A 527 19.49 -9.68 16.94
N TRP A 528 19.32 -10.99 16.91
CA TRP A 528 20.00 -11.86 15.96
C TRP A 528 19.38 -11.79 14.56
N ASP A 529 18.13 -11.33 14.41
CA ASP A 529 17.36 -11.38 13.17
C ASP A 529 17.61 -10.18 12.24
N THR A 530 18.64 -9.38 12.50
CA THR A 530 19.00 -8.18 11.72
C THR A 530 20.21 -8.34 10.80
N PHE A 531 20.24 -7.49 9.77
CA PHE A 531 21.25 -7.41 8.72
C PHE A 531 22.70 -7.33 9.20
N VAL A 532 22.91 -6.73 10.37
CA VAL A 532 24.24 -6.55 10.96
C VAL A 532 24.65 -7.70 11.90
N MET A 533 23.79 -8.70 12.09
CA MET A 533 24.01 -9.85 12.98
C MET A 533 23.98 -11.16 12.19
N HIS A 534 22.95 -12.00 12.35
CA HIS A 534 22.92 -13.37 11.81
C HIS A 534 22.04 -13.56 10.57
N ARG A 535 21.31 -12.53 10.13
CA ARG A 535 20.31 -12.61 9.06
C ARG A 535 20.44 -11.46 8.07
N GLY A 536 19.82 -11.58 6.90
CA GLY A 536 19.88 -10.60 5.82
C GLY A 536 18.65 -9.67 5.72
N LYS A 537 18.10 -9.18 6.84
CA LYS A 537 16.82 -8.42 6.86
C LYS A 537 16.72 -7.45 8.06
N ASN A 538 15.53 -6.92 8.33
CA ASN A 538 15.21 -6.12 9.53
C ASN A 538 16.13 -4.89 9.74
N ALA A 539 16.32 -4.15 8.66
CA ALA A 539 16.86 -2.79 8.65
C ALA A 539 16.43 -2.09 7.35
N TYR A 540 16.62 -0.78 7.29
CA TYR A 540 16.66 -0.06 6.01
C TYR A 540 18.07 0.42 5.74
N LEU A 541 18.45 0.45 4.47
CA LEU A 541 19.64 1.14 4.00
C LEU A 541 19.21 2.43 3.30
N TYR A 542 19.73 3.57 3.75
CA TYR A 542 19.33 4.88 3.26
C TYR A 542 20.54 5.70 2.82
N GLN A 543 20.54 6.14 1.57
CA GLN A 543 21.51 7.10 1.04
C GLN A 543 20.98 8.53 1.21
N ARG A 544 21.68 9.35 1.99
CA ARG A 544 21.29 10.75 2.17
C ARG A 544 21.50 11.55 0.89
N PRO A 545 20.60 12.51 0.56
CA PRO A 545 20.73 13.34 -0.63
C PRO A 545 21.80 14.44 -0.49
N THR A 546 22.28 14.73 0.73
CA THR A 546 23.18 15.84 1.02
C THR A 546 24.65 15.50 0.81
N ASP A 547 25.06 14.28 1.19
CA ASP A 547 26.44 13.81 1.13
C ASP A 547 26.61 12.46 0.40
N HIS A 548 25.51 11.89 -0.08
CA HIS A 548 25.48 10.61 -0.81
C HIS A 548 26.04 9.41 -0.04
N ARG A 549 26.15 9.51 1.30
CA ARG A 549 26.56 8.41 2.15
C ARG A 549 25.35 7.58 2.57
N PHE A 550 25.54 6.26 2.54
CA PHE A 550 24.61 5.27 3.05
C PHE A 550 24.71 5.13 4.56
N GLN A 551 23.58 4.88 5.20
CA GLN A 551 23.46 4.57 6.62
C GLN A 551 22.35 3.53 6.84
N LEU A 552 22.42 2.81 7.96
CA LEU A 552 21.35 1.91 8.36
C LEU A 552 20.33 2.64 9.23
N LEU A 553 19.06 2.28 9.07
CA LEU A 553 17.97 2.74 9.93
C LEU A 553 17.30 1.54 10.60
N GLN A 554 16.95 1.70 11.87
CA GLN A 554 16.35 0.64 12.67
C GLN A 554 14.99 0.22 12.11
N TRP A 555 14.75 -1.09 12.12
CA TRP A 555 13.47 -1.69 11.82
C TRP A 555 13.41 -3.08 12.46
N ASP A 556 12.24 -3.48 12.96
CA ASP A 556 11.92 -4.86 13.41
C ASP A 556 13.00 -5.46 14.32
N SER A 557 13.01 -5.03 15.58
CA SER A 557 13.98 -5.44 16.61
C SER A 557 13.30 -6.10 17.80
N ASP A 558 12.36 -7.00 17.52
CA ASP A 558 11.55 -7.72 18.50
C ASP A 558 12.17 -9.04 18.99
N LEU A 559 13.23 -9.54 18.34
CA LEU A 559 13.80 -10.88 18.57
C LEU A 559 15.09 -10.90 19.38
#